data_AF-X1CH09-F1
#
_entry.id   AF-X1CH09-F1
#
_cell.length_a   1.000
_cell.length_b   1.000
_cell.length_c   1.000
_cell.angle_alpha   90.00
_cell.angle_beta   90.00
_cell.angle_gamma   90.00
#
_symmetry.space_group_name_H-M   'P 1'
#
loop_
_entity.id
_entity.type
_entity.pdbx_description
1 polymer ?
#
loop_
_entity_poly.entity_id
_entity_poly.type
_entity_poly.pdbx_seq_one_letter_code
_entity_poly.pdbx_strand_id
1 'polypeptide(L)'
;MKELRKYLARICGIQFKELQKEVDSFRKMMKNLENKKKSSIEDIFNNSLMWNKLTIEKVKDPFFLEEILHFFEDIKQSNFDHFKNGEKTGEYDHYSHGYAMYHILNSLKGKPKDIDDFKKQHFDEIYLHGPSLTPEEELVPYIKIDFNEFGLPYYTDFFKRISKATRDDLLYTITPVLLRC
;
A
#
# COMPACT_ATOMS: atom_id res chain seq x y z
N MET A 1 -1.45 -13.53 -8.38
CA MET A 1 -2.14 -12.22 -8.52
C MET A 1 -3.66 -12.27 -8.29
N LYS A 2 -4.42 -13.11 -8.99
CA LYS A 2 -5.90 -13.19 -8.84
C LYS A 2 -6.33 -13.62 -7.43
N GLU A 3 -5.62 -14.58 -6.82
CA GLU A 3 -5.91 -15.06 -5.46
C GLU A 3 -5.60 -14.03 -4.37
N LEU A 4 -4.45 -13.34 -4.43
CA LEU A 4 -4.15 -12.23 -3.52
C LEU A 4 -5.19 -11.10 -3.64
N ARG A 5 -5.59 -10.72 -4.86
CA ARG A 5 -6.64 -9.70 -5.05
C ARG A 5 -8.00 -10.16 -4.53
N LYS A 6 -8.36 -11.43 -4.68
CA LYS A 6 -9.59 -12.01 -4.09
C LYS A 6 -9.52 -12.02 -2.57
N TYR A 7 -8.37 -12.39 -1.99
CA TYR A 7 -8.15 -12.39 -0.54
C TYR A 7 -8.26 -10.98 0.03
N LEU A 8 -7.60 -10.00 -0.59
CA LEU A 8 -7.70 -8.58 -0.22
C LEU A 8 -9.12 -8.05 -0.34
N ALA A 9 -9.83 -8.37 -1.43
CA ALA A 9 -11.23 -8.01 -1.60
C ALA A 9 -12.16 -8.68 -0.58
N ARG A 10 -11.84 -9.89 -0.11
CA ARG A 10 -12.59 -10.58 0.94
C ARG A 10 -12.35 -9.93 2.31
N ILE A 11 -11.11 -9.59 2.61
CA ILE A 11 -10.70 -9.07 3.92
C ILE A 11 -11.09 -7.60 4.11
N CYS A 12 -11.07 -6.81 3.04
CA CYS A 12 -11.29 -5.37 3.10
C CYS A 12 -12.59 -4.93 2.40
N GLY A 13 -13.35 -5.82 1.77
CA GLY A 13 -14.26 -5.50 0.64
C GLY A 13 -15.18 -4.29 0.77
N ILE A 14 -15.96 -4.17 1.86
CA ILE A 14 -16.89 -3.04 2.03
C ILE A 14 -16.14 -1.83 2.59
N GLN A 15 -15.35 -2.06 3.62
CA GLN A 15 -14.58 -1.04 4.33
C GLN A 15 -13.57 -0.32 3.42
N PHE A 16 -12.99 -1.03 2.46
CA PHE A 16 -12.04 -0.48 1.49
C PHE A 16 -12.74 0.44 0.48
N LYS A 17 -13.97 0.11 0.07
CA LYS A 17 -14.78 1.00 -0.77
C LYS A 17 -15.18 2.26 -0.01
N GLU A 18 -15.53 2.12 1.26
CA GLU A 18 -15.85 3.26 2.13
C GLU A 18 -14.62 4.14 2.33
N LEU A 19 -13.46 3.54 2.61
CA LEU A 19 -12.18 4.23 2.69
C LEU A 19 -11.91 5.05 1.41
N GLN A 20 -12.04 4.43 0.24
CA GLN A 20 -11.84 5.11 -1.04
C GLN A 20 -12.77 6.31 -1.21
N LYS A 21 -14.05 6.16 -0.87
CA LYS A 21 -15.03 7.25 -0.93
C LYS A 21 -14.62 8.41 -0.03
N GLU A 22 -14.15 8.10 1.18
CA GLU A 22 -13.73 9.11 2.15
C GLU A 22 -12.47 9.86 1.68
N VAL A 23 -11.48 9.14 1.13
CA VAL A 23 -10.30 9.76 0.50
C VAL A 23 -10.68 10.66 -0.67
N ASP A 24 -11.57 10.19 -1.56
CA ASP A 24 -12.01 10.97 -2.72
C ASP A 24 -12.80 12.22 -2.30
N SER A 25 -13.64 12.09 -1.27
CA SER A 25 -14.42 13.20 -0.71
C SER A 25 -13.51 14.27 -0.11
N PHE A 26 -12.50 13.85 0.66
CA PHE A 26 -11.50 14.76 1.21
C PHE A 26 -10.67 15.44 0.11
N ARG A 27 -10.22 14.70 -0.91
CA ARG A 27 -9.52 15.26 -2.08
C ARG A 27 -10.33 16.32 -2.82
N LYS A 28 -11.62 16.07 -3.01
CA LYS A 28 -12.54 17.04 -3.63
C LYS A 28 -12.66 18.30 -2.78
N MET A 29 -12.79 18.16 -1.46
CA MET A 29 -12.79 19.29 -0.53
C MET A 29 -11.47 20.09 -0.62
N MET A 30 -10.32 19.43 -0.52
CA MET A 30 -9.00 20.08 -0.58
C MET A 30 -8.81 20.87 -1.87
N LYS A 31 -9.15 20.29 -3.03
CA LYS A 31 -9.11 21.00 -4.32
C LYS A 31 -10.03 22.22 -4.37
N ASN A 32 -11.22 22.12 -3.77
CA ASN A 32 -12.15 23.25 -3.68
C ASN A 32 -11.61 24.38 -2.78
N LEU A 33 -10.90 24.04 -1.72
CA LEU A 33 -10.27 25.01 -0.84
C LEU A 33 -9.06 25.66 -1.51
N GLU A 34 -8.24 24.88 -2.23
CA GLU A 34 -7.06 25.36 -2.96
C GLU A 34 -7.45 26.43 -4.00
N ASN A 35 -8.51 26.15 -4.78
CA ASN A 35 -9.09 27.11 -5.73
C ASN A 35 -9.55 28.42 -5.06
N LYS A 36 -9.85 28.40 -3.75
CA LYS A 36 -10.28 29.55 -2.95
C LYS A 36 -9.12 30.22 -2.19
N LYS A 37 -7.87 29.75 -2.36
CA LYS A 37 -6.65 30.28 -1.73
C LYS A 37 -6.76 30.50 -0.22
N LYS A 38 -7.34 29.55 0.53
CA LYS A 38 -7.34 29.65 1.99
C LYS A 38 -5.97 29.29 2.57
N SER A 39 -5.50 30.06 3.55
CA SER A 39 -4.21 29.84 4.23
C SER A 39 -4.19 28.57 5.09
N SER A 40 -5.35 28.10 5.59
CA SER A 40 -5.46 26.89 6.43
C SER A 40 -5.08 25.58 5.73
N ILE A 41 -4.86 25.62 4.41
CA ILE A 41 -4.57 24.44 3.59
C ILE A 41 -3.06 24.22 3.42
N GLU A 42 -2.27 25.30 3.48
CA GLU A 42 -0.81 25.22 3.33
C GLU A 42 -0.19 24.33 4.42
N ASP A 43 -0.69 24.44 5.65
CA ASP A 43 -0.26 23.58 6.77
C ASP A 43 -0.59 22.10 6.53
N ILE A 44 -1.73 21.79 5.90
CA ILE A 44 -2.12 20.40 5.59
C ILE A 44 -1.22 19.82 4.49
N PHE A 45 -0.94 20.58 3.44
CA PHE A 45 -0.05 20.15 2.35
C PHE A 45 1.41 20.04 2.79
N ASN A 46 1.87 20.93 3.68
CA ASN A 46 3.25 20.94 4.16
C ASN A 46 3.51 19.86 5.22
N ASN A 47 2.49 19.49 6.03
CA ASN A 47 2.65 18.48 7.07
C ASN A 47 2.32 17.04 6.61
N SER A 48 1.54 16.85 5.54
CA SER A 48 1.25 15.51 5.03
C SER A 48 2.31 15.02 4.03
N LEU A 49 3.32 14.33 4.54
CA LEU A 49 4.38 13.64 3.77
C LEU A 49 3.82 12.63 2.74
N MET A 50 2.58 12.17 2.92
CA MET A 50 1.93 11.13 2.12
C MET A 50 1.03 11.68 1.00
N TRP A 51 0.61 12.95 1.07
CA TRP A 51 -0.30 13.55 0.08
C TRP A 51 0.21 13.43 -1.35
N ASN A 52 1.52 13.60 -1.53
CA ASN A 52 2.18 13.53 -2.84
C ASN A 52 2.63 12.10 -3.24
N LYS A 53 2.58 11.11 -2.34
CA LYS A 53 3.12 9.76 -2.57
C LYS A 53 2.07 8.75 -3.06
N LEU A 54 0.81 8.92 -2.67
CA LEU A 54 -0.31 8.04 -3.03
C LEU A 54 -1.12 8.63 -4.18
N THR A 55 -0.91 8.15 -5.41
CA THR A 55 -1.74 8.56 -6.55
C THR A 55 -3.16 8.01 -6.43
N ILE A 56 -4.11 8.52 -7.23
CA ILE A 56 -5.50 8.02 -7.27
C ILE A 56 -5.54 6.52 -7.62
N GLU A 57 -4.65 6.09 -8.51
CA GLU A 57 -4.52 4.70 -8.95
C GLU A 57 -4.04 3.80 -7.81
N LYS A 58 -3.11 4.28 -6.97
CA LYS A 58 -2.62 3.52 -5.81
C LYS A 58 -3.70 3.37 -4.74
N VAL A 59 -4.49 4.41 -4.47
CA VAL A 59 -5.62 4.35 -3.51
C VAL A 59 -6.68 3.32 -3.96
N LYS A 60 -6.77 3.06 -5.27
CA LYS A 60 -7.69 2.07 -5.83
C LYS A 60 -7.22 0.62 -5.66
N ASP A 61 -5.95 0.41 -5.35
CA ASP A 61 -5.36 -0.91 -5.26
C ASP A 61 -5.21 -1.33 -3.78
N PRO A 62 -5.96 -2.36 -3.32
CA PRO A 62 -5.85 -2.90 -1.96
C PRO A 62 -4.44 -3.36 -1.58
N PHE A 63 -3.56 -3.51 -2.57
CA PHE A 63 -2.17 -3.82 -2.33
C PHE A 63 -1.44 -2.76 -1.49
N PHE A 64 -1.80 -1.49 -1.63
CA PHE A 64 -1.22 -0.38 -0.85
C PHE A 64 -1.98 -0.12 0.45
N LEU A 65 -2.68 -1.11 1.02
CA LEU A 65 -3.58 -0.89 2.16
C LEU A 65 -2.86 -0.23 3.34
N GLU A 66 -1.62 -0.62 3.63
CA GLU A 66 -0.85 -0.04 4.74
C GLU A 66 -0.60 1.45 4.52
N GLU A 67 -0.06 1.83 3.36
CA GLU A 67 0.19 3.23 3.03
C GLU A 67 -1.12 4.03 2.96
N ILE A 68 -2.17 3.40 2.41
CA ILE A 68 -3.52 3.97 2.36
C ILE A 68 -4.05 4.24 3.77
N LEU A 69 -3.89 3.30 4.71
CA LEU A 69 -4.35 3.45 6.10
C LEU A 69 -3.56 4.54 6.83
N HIS A 70 -2.26 4.62 6.63
CA HIS A 70 -1.45 5.73 7.17
C HIS A 70 -1.93 7.08 6.64
N PHE A 71 -2.14 7.18 5.33
CA PHE A 71 -2.69 8.38 4.72
C PHE A 71 -4.10 8.71 5.23
N PHE A 72 -4.90 7.67 5.48
CA PHE A 72 -6.26 7.82 5.99
C PHE A 72 -6.29 8.32 7.44
N GLU A 73 -5.34 7.89 8.27
CA GLU A 73 -5.13 8.41 9.63
C GLU A 73 -4.76 9.91 9.57
N ASP A 74 -3.85 10.30 8.67
CA ASP A 74 -3.47 11.71 8.46
C ASP A 74 -4.67 12.58 8.06
N ILE A 75 -5.53 12.08 7.17
CA ILE A 75 -6.75 12.77 6.75
C ILE A 75 -7.71 12.94 7.92
N LYS A 76 -7.95 11.87 8.69
CA LYS A 76 -8.81 11.92 9.88
C LYS A 76 -8.28 12.96 10.87
N GLN A 77 -6.98 12.96 11.13
CA GLN A 77 -6.38 13.93 12.04
C GLN A 77 -6.55 15.36 11.52
N SER A 78 -6.36 15.56 10.22
CA SER A 78 -6.57 16.86 9.58
C SER A 78 -8.01 17.36 9.71
N ASN A 79 -8.99 16.45 9.63
CA ASN A 79 -10.41 16.77 9.81
C ASN A 79 -10.74 17.32 11.20
N PHE A 80 -10.00 16.92 12.24
CA PHE A 80 -10.20 17.39 13.60
C PHE A 80 -9.33 18.60 13.96
N ASP A 81 -8.09 18.65 13.47
CA ASP A 81 -7.11 19.62 13.94
C ASP A 81 -7.12 20.94 13.15
N HIS A 82 -7.43 20.89 11.85
CA HIS A 82 -7.24 22.04 10.96
C HIS A 82 -8.52 22.76 10.56
N PHE A 83 -9.69 22.13 10.75
CA PHE A 83 -10.97 22.74 10.43
C PHE A 83 -11.73 23.07 11.71
N LYS A 84 -12.08 24.35 11.90
CA LYS A 84 -12.87 24.78 13.06
C LYS A 84 -14.36 24.47 12.84
N ASN A 85 -15.08 24.26 13.93
CA ASN A 85 -16.54 24.13 13.92
C ASN A 85 -17.19 25.27 13.11
N GLY A 86 -17.91 24.91 12.04
CA GLY A 86 -18.63 25.86 11.18
C GLY A 86 -17.77 26.53 10.11
N GLU A 87 -16.50 26.15 9.95
CA GLU A 87 -15.71 26.63 8.82
C GLU A 87 -16.32 26.13 7.51
N LYS A 88 -16.53 27.02 6.53
CA LYS A 88 -17.11 26.66 5.24
C LYS A 88 -16.13 25.79 4.43
N THR A 89 -16.23 24.48 4.61
CA THR A 89 -15.66 23.39 3.79
C THR A 89 -16.61 22.99 2.65
N GLY A 90 -17.53 23.89 2.26
CA GLY A 90 -18.54 23.61 1.24
C GLY A 90 -19.62 22.65 1.76
N GLU A 91 -19.89 21.58 1.02
CA GLU A 91 -20.82 20.51 1.40
C GLU A 91 -20.15 19.41 2.26
N TYR A 92 -18.84 19.52 2.49
CA TYR A 92 -18.08 18.50 3.22
C TYR A 92 -18.13 18.76 4.73
N ASP A 93 -18.81 17.91 5.49
CA ASP A 93 -18.83 17.99 6.95
C ASP A 93 -17.62 17.27 7.55
N HIS A 94 -16.58 18.05 7.84
CA HIS A 94 -15.29 17.51 8.31
C HIS A 94 -15.41 16.69 9.60
N TYR A 95 -16.32 17.02 10.52
CA TYR A 95 -16.53 16.23 11.73
C TYR A 95 -17.19 14.89 11.41
N SER A 96 -18.28 14.89 10.65
CA SER A 96 -18.97 13.66 10.26
C SER A 96 -18.04 12.71 9.48
N HIS A 97 -17.26 13.25 8.54
CA HIS A 97 -16.27 12.47 7.80
C HIS A 97 -15.13 11.98 8.72
N GLY A 98 -14.63 12.81 9.63
CA GLY A 98 -13.63 12.39 10.63
C GLY A 98 -14.08 11.21 11.48
N TYR A 99 -15.34 11.20 11.94
CA TYR A 99 -15.92 10.06 12.66
C TYR A 99 -16.11 8.82 11.77
N ALA A 100 -16.58 8.99 10.53
CA ALA A 100 -16.69 7.88 9.58
C ALA A 100 -15.32 7.21 9.36
N MET A 101 -14.27 8.02 9.17
CA MET A 101 -12.90 7.54 9.03
C MET A 101 -12.42 6.78 10.27
N TYR A 102 -12.69 7.29 11.48
CA TYR A 102 -12.37 6.60 12.73
C TYR A 102 -13.01 5.19 12.81
N HIS A 103 -14.27 5.05 12.41
CA HIS A 103 -14.94 3.74 12.40
C HIS A 103 -14.33 2.78 11.38
N ILE A 104 -14.01 3.28 10.18
CA ILE A 104 -13.35 2.48 9.13
C ILE A 104 -11.98 2.00 9.61
N LEU A 105 -11.16 2.89 10.20
CA LEU A 105 -9.83 2.56 10.74
C LEU A 105 -9.91 1.46 11.82
N ASN A 106 -10.86 1.58 12.75
CA ASN A 106 -11.08 0.56 13.77
C ASN A 106 -11.52 -0.79 13.16
N SER A 107 -12.35 -0.77 12.11
CA SER A 107 -12.80 -1.99 11.43
C SER A 107 -11.67 -2.68 10.63
N LEU A 108 -10.70 -1.90 10.15
CA LEU A 108 -9.54 -2.39 9.42
C LEU A 108 -8.34 -2.70 10.34
N LYS A 109 -8.48 -2.49 11.65
CA LYS A 109 -7.43 -2.77 12.62
C LYS A 109 -7.02 -4.26 12.56
N GLY A 110 -5.73 -4.51 12.44
CA GLY A 110 -5.16 -5.86 12.33
C GLY A 110 -5.17 -6.45 10.92
N LYS A 111 -5.95 -5.89 9.97
CA LYS A 111 -5.98 -6.35 8.57
C LYS A 111 -4.62 -6.23 7.85
N PRO A 112 -3.79 -5.19 8.10
CA PRO A 112 -2.44 -5.13 7.52
C PRO A 112 -1.59 -6.34 7.92
N LYS A 113 -1.66 -6.76 9.19
CA LYS A 113 -0.95 -7.93 9.68
C LYS A 113 -1.47 -9.22 9.02
N ASP A 114 -2.79 -9.39 8.90
CA ASP A 114 -3.39 -10.53 8.19
C ASP A 114 -2.86 -10.62 6.74
N ILE A 115 -2.71 -9.46 6.08
CA ILE A 115 -2.19 -9.35 4.72
C ILE A 115 -0.70 -9.69 4.66
N ASP A 116 0.10 -9.19 5.60
CA ASP A 116 1.54 -9.48 5.65
C ASP A 116 1.83 -10.94 6.01
N ASP A 117 1.06 -11.52 6.92
CA ASP A 117 1.16 -12.93 7.25
C ASP A 117 0.76 -13.80 6.04
N PHE A 118 -0.30 -13.41 5.31
CA PHE A 118 -0.66 -14.06 4.04
C PHE A 118 0.45 -13.94 2.98
N LYS A 119 1.06 -12.75 2.82
CA LYS A 119 2.17 -12.52 1.91
C LYS A 119 3.39 -13.38 2.28
N LYS A 120 3.77 -13.41 3.56
CA LYS A 120 4.87 -14.23 4.08
C LYS A 120 4.61 -15.71 3.84
N GLN A 121 3.42 -16.20 4.17
CA GLN A 121 3.06 -17.59 3.91
C GLN A 121 3.15 -17.93 2.41
N HIS A 122 2.66 -17.06 1.53
CA HIS A 122 2.77 -17.28 0.09
C HIS A 122 4.21 -17.16 -0.43
N PHE A 123 5.03 -16.28 0.15
CA PHE A 123 6.45 -16.22 -0.13
C PHE A 123 7.14 -17.52 0.28
N ASP A 124 6.84 -18.04 1.47
CA ASP A 124 7.39 -19.29 1.98
C ASP A 124 6.95 -20.49 1.14
N GLU A 125 5.69 -20.53 0.67
CA GLU A 125 5.20 -21.54 -0.27
C GLU A 125 5.94 -21.47 -1.62
N ILE A 126 6.16 -20.27 -2.15
CA ILE A 126 7.00 -20.05 -3.34
C ILE A 126 8.46 -20.44 -3.06
N TYR A 127 8.98 -20.14 -1.87
CA TYR A 127 10.33 -20.43 -1.45
C TYR A 127 10.56 -21.95 -1.29
N LEU A 128 9.58 -22.68 -0.78
CA LEU A 128 9.69 -24.11 -0.51
C LEU A 128 9.27 -24.98 -1.71
N HIS A 129 8.32 -24.50 -2.52
CA HIS A 129 7.64 -25.31 -3.54
C HIS A 129 7.58 -24.67 -4.93
N GLY A 130 8.29 -23.55 -5.15
CA GLY A 130 8.32 -22.89 -6.45
C GLY A 130 8.80 -23.82 -7.58
N PRO A 131 8.32 -23.59 -8.82
CA PRO A 131 8.54 -24.49 -9.95
C PRO A 131 10.02 -24.77 -10.20
N SER A 132 10.39 -26.02 -10.46
CA SER A 132 11.78 -26.37 -10.80
C SER A 132 12.20 -25.67 -12.09
N LEU A 133 13.40 -25.08 -12.11
CA LEU A 133 13.96 -24.54 -13.36
C LEU A 133 14.47 -25.70 -14.22
N THR A 134 14.49 -25.48 -15.53
CA THR A 134 15.26 -26.34 -16.43
C THR A 134 16.77 -26.06 -16.26
N PRO A 135 17.65 -27.02 -16.58
CA PRO A 135 19.10 -26.83 -16.45
C PRO A 135 19.66 -25.63 -17.25
N GLU A 136 19.10 -25.32 -18.42
CA GLU A 136 19.46 -24.13 -19.21
C GLU A 136 19.06 -22.83 -18.50
N GLU A 137 17.96 -22.85 -17.76
CA GLU A 137 17.51 -21.71 -16.98
C GLU A 137 18.36 -21.49 -15.71
N GLU A 138 19.01 -22.52 -15.19
CA GLU A 138 19.93 -22.41 -14.05
C GLU A 138 21.30 -21.85 -14.44
N LEU A 139 21.72 -22.04 -15.69
CA LEU A 139 23.08 -21.71 -16.16
C LEU A 139 23.33 -20.21 -16.41
N VAL A 140 22.28 -19.38 -16.51
CA VAL A 140 22.44 -17.95 -16.82
C VAL A 140 21.84 -17.11 -15.69
N PRO A 141 22.64 -16.61 -14.73
CA PRO A 141 22.12 -15.81 -13.64
C PRO A 141 21.75 -14.38 -14.12
N TYR A 142 20.62 -13.85 -13.63
CA TYR A 142 20.24 -12.45 -13.82
C TYR A 142 21.16 -11.53 -13.00
N ILE A 143 21.47 -11.94 -11.77
CA ILE A 143 22.44 -11.25 -10.90
C ILE A 143 23.77 -11.98 -11.00
N LYS A 144 24.76 -11.32 -11.62
CA LYS A 144 26.10 -11.88 -11.88
C LYS A 144 27.12 -11.61 -10.77
N ILE A 145 26.65 -11.17 -9.60
CA ILE A 145 27.51 -10.78 -8.47
C ILE A 145 27.76 -12.01 -7.60
N ASP A 146 29.03 -12.30 -7.29
CA ASP A 146 29.39 -13.30 -6.27
C ASP A 146 29.43 -12.64 -4.88
N PHE A 147 28.44 -12.92 -4.05
CA PHE A 147 28.32 -12.33 -2.71
C PHE A 147 29.32 -12.90 -1.70
N ASN A 148 29.99 -14.01 -2.03
CA ASN A 148 31.09 -14.50 -1.20
C ASN A 148 32.27 -13.52 -1.19
N GLU A 149 32.50 -12.81 -2.30
CA GLU A 149 33.53 -11.76 -2.40
C GLU A 149 33.30 -10.59 -1.43
N PHE A 150 32.04 -10.41 -1.00
CA PHE A 150 31.63 -9.36 -0.06
C PHE A 150 31.47 -9.88 1.38
N GLY A 151 31.80 -11.14 1.66
CA GLY A 151 31.57 -11.76 2.97
C GLY A 151 30.08 -11.94 3.30
N LEU A 152 29.24 -12.02 2.29
CA LEU A 152 27.77 -12.07 2.38
C LEU A 152 27.19 -13.40 1.83
N PRO A 153 27.71 -14.58 2.22
CA PRO A 153 27.38 -15.86 1.59
C PRO A 153 25.91 -16.26 1.76
N TYR A 154 25.27 -15.81 2.83
CA TYR A 154 23.89 -16.14 3.19
C TYR A 154 22.84 -15.53 2.24
N TYR A 155 23.21 -14.51 1.45
CA TYR A 155 22.33 -13.96 0.42
C TYR A 155 22.38 -14.72 -0.91
N THR A 156 23.32 -15.66 -1.10
CA THR A 156 23.49 -16.40 -2.36
C THR A 156 22.21 -17.13 -2.78
N ASP A 157 21.52 -17.76 -1.84
CA ASP A 157 20.26 -18.47 -2.13
C ASP A 157 19.12 -17.52 -2.48
N PHE A 158 19.09 -16.33 -1.86
CA PHE A 158 18.12 -15.29 -2.17
C PHE A 158 18.30 -14.77 -3.62
N PHE A 159 19.54 -14.58 -4.08
CA PHE A 159 19.82 -14.10 -5.43
C PHE A 159 19.62 -15.15 -6.52
N LYS A 160 19.93 -16.42 -6.25
CA LYS A 160 19.55 -17.54 -7.12
C LYS A 160 18.04 -17.54 -7.35
N ARG A 161 17.25 -17.24 -6.32
CA ARG A 161 15.79 -17.18 -6.38
C ARG A 161 15.25 -15.95 -7.10
N ILE A 162 15.87 -14.76 -6.94
CA ILE A 162 15.54 -13.60 -7.79
C ILE A 162 15.83 -13.91 -9.25
N SER A 163 17.00 -14.51 -9.53
CA SER A 163 17.37 -14.93 -10.89
C SER A 163 16.38 -15.94 -11.45
N LYS A 164 15.90 -16.88 -10.62
CA LYS A 164 14.80 -17.80 -10.95
C LYS A 164 13.47 -17.09 -11.20
N ALA A 165 13.14 -16.11 -10.36
CA ALA A 165 11.92 -15.32 -10.51
C ALA A 165 11.91 -14.54 -11.83
N THR A 166 13.06 -14.06 -12.33
CA THR A 166 13.10 -13.38 -13.64
C THR A 166 12.79 -14.26 -14.85
N ARG A 167 12.72 -15.59 -14.66
CA ARG A 167 12.50 -16.58 -15.74
C ARG A 167 11.14 -17.25 -15.67
N ASP A 168 10.41 -17.03 -14.59
CA ASP A 168 9.05 -17.53 -14.42
C ASP A 168 8.11 -16.33 -14.32
N ASP A 169 7.19 -16.18 -15.27
CA ASP A 169 6.30 -15.02 -15.36
C ASP A 169 5.47 -14.78 -14.08
N LEU A 170 5.08 -15.87 -13.39
CA LEU A 170 4.31 -15.79 -12.16
C LEU A 170 5.19 -15.29 -11.00
N LEU A 171 6.39 -15.85 -10.86
CA LEU A 171 7.37 -15.43 -9.87
C LEU A 171 7.90 -14.02 -10.15
N TYR A 172 8.14 -13.65 -11.41
CA TYR A 172 8.56 -12.31 -11.82
C TYR A 172 7.53 -11.27 -11.41
N THR A 173 6.25 -11.60 -11.59
CA THR A 173 5.14 -10.71 -11.23
C THR A 173 4.98 -10.59 -9.70
N ILE A 174 5.24 -11.66 -8.96
CA ILE A 174 4.96 -11.74 -7.51
C ILE A 174 6.20 -11.38 -6.66
N THR A 175 7.42 -11.56 -7.15
CA THR A 175 8.64 -11.38 -6.35
C THR A 175 8.87 -9.91 -5.97
N PRO A 176 8.83 -8.92 -6.87
CA PRO A 176 8.93 -7.50 -6.48
C PRO A 176 7.79 -7.06 -5.53
N VAL A 177 6.66 -7.75 -5.61
CA VAL A 177 5.48 -7.53 -4.76
C VAL A 177 5.72 -8.08 -3.34
N LEU A 178 6.42 -9.21 -3.21
CA LEU A 178 6.81 -9.80 -1.92
C LEU A 178 8.07 -9.16 -1.31
N LEU A 179 8.97 -8.61 -2.14
CA LEU A 179 10.26 -8.01 -1.72
C LEU A 179 10.20 -6.51 -1.39
N ARG A 180 9.07 -5.84 -1.60
CA ARG A 180 8.89 -4.41 -1.25
C ARG A 180 8.66 -4.15 0.24
N CYS A 181 8.64 -5.21 1.04
CA CYS A 181 8.50 -5.18 2.50
C CYS A 181 9.87 -5.29 3.16
#